data_AF-A0A942G513-F1
#
_entry.id   AF-A0A942G513-F1
#
_cell.length_a   1.000
_cell.length_b   1.000
_cell.length_c   1.000
_cell.angle_alpha   90.00
_cell.angle_beta   90.00
_cell.angle_gamma   90.00
#
_symmetry.space_group_name_H-M   'P 1'
#
loop_
_entity.id
_entity.type
_entity.pdbx_description
1 polymer ?
#
loop_
_entity_poly.entity_id
_entity_poly.type
_entity_poly.pdbx_seq_one_letter_code
_entity_poly.pdbx_strand_id
1 'polypeptide(L)'
;MKPIHILIGVLVVAVAFFGYNYWQNMNSGGDFAAIEREALAFYQQANPGLTNLSAEVIDYGCHIEIEIRENGQRLTRLGWAGQGRFYELGR
;
A
#
# COMPACT_ATOMS: atom_id res chain seq x y z
N MET A 1 -39.36 31.72 17.97
CA MET A 1 -39.64 30.56 17.10
C MET A 1 -38.95 30.83 15.77
N LYS A 2 -37.94 30.06 15.39
CA LYS A 2 -37.20 30.17 14.12
C LYS A 2 -37.18 28.79 13.44
N PRO A 3 -37.28 28.72 12.10
CA PRO A 3 -37.65 27.50 11.38
C PRO A 3 -36.45 26.61 11.06
N ILE A 4 -36.73 25.31 11.03
CA ILE A 4 -35.88 24.25 10.50
C ILE A 4 -35.87 24.36 8.97
N HIS A 5 -34.69 24.29 8.35
CA HIS A 5 -34.51 23.88 6.96
C HIS A 5 -33.46 22.77 6.91
N ILE A 6 -33.89 21.63 6.39
CA ILE A 6 -33.11 20.42 6.11
C ILE A 6 -32.35 20.64 4.80
N LEU A 7 -31.07 20.26 4.74
CA LEU A 7 -30.41 19.93 3.48
C LEU A 7 -29.63 18.61 3.65
N ILE A 8 -30.08 17.64 2.86
CA ILE A 8 -29.50 16.32 2.61
C ILE A 8 -28.46 16.48 1.49
N GLY A 9 -27.32 15.79 1.60
CA GLY A 9 -26.28 15.66 0.56
C GLY A 9 -24.89 15.79 1.19
N VAL A 10 -23.97 14.84 1.11
CA VAL A 10 -23.61 14.03 -0.06
C VAL A 10 -23.06 12.66 0.39
N LEU A 11 -23.65 11.63 -0.21
CA LEU A 11 -23.13 10.28 -0.39
C LEU A 11 -21.94 10.29 -1.36
N VAL A 12 -20.76 9.85 -0.94
CA VAL A 12 -19.73 9.18 -1.79
C VAL A 12 -18.92 8.26 -0.85
N VAL A 13 -19.29 6.98 -0.69
CA VAL A 13 -18.77 5.83 -1.45
C VAL A 13 -17.25 5.70 -1.36
N ALA A 14 -16.76 4.61 -0.75
CA ALA A 14 -15.61 3.79 -1.22
C ALA A 14 -14.80 3.04 -0.14
N VAL A 15 -15.27 2.83 1.10
CA VAL A 15 -14.48 2.01 2.07
C VAL A 15 -14.68 0.49 1.86
N ALA A 16 -15.58 0.05 0.97
CA ALA A 16 -15.98 -1.35 0.87
C ALA A 16 -15.79 -2.03 -0.50
N PHE A 17 -15.01 -1.46 -1.44
CA PHE A 17 -14.83 -2.04 -2.78
C PHE A 17 -13.40 -2.50 -3.13
N PHE A 18 -12.44 -2.43 -2.20
CA PHE A 18 -11.07 -2.93 -2.45
C PHE A 18 -10.83 -4.38 -2.02
N GLY A 19 -11.84 -5.07 -1.50
CA GLY A 19 -11.69 -6.45 -0.98
C GLY A 19 -11.98 -7.58 -1.98
N TYR A 20 -12.62 -7.32 -3.12
CA TYR A 20 -13.24 -8.41 -3.91
C TYR A 20 -12.50 -8.87 -5.17
N ASN A 21 -11.34 -8.29 -5.51
CA ASN A 21 -10.53 -8.74 -6.66
C ASN A 21 -9.19 -9.39 -6.28
N TYR A 22 -8.98 -9.74 -5.00
CA TYR A 22 -7.69 -10.20 -4.49
C TYR A 22 -7.36 -11.68 -4.79
N TRP A 23 -8.23 -12.45 -5.44
CA TRP A 23 -8.14 -13.92 -5.43
C TRP A 23 -7.99 -14.64 -6.77
N GLN A 24 -7.92 -13.96 -7.93
CA GLN A 24 -7.94 -14.67 -9.23
C GLN A 24 -6.64 -14.64 -10.06
N ASN A 25 -5.54 -13.99 -9.64
CA ASN A 25 -4.33 -13.86 -10.49
C ASN A 25 -3.04 -14.47 -9.89
N MET A 26 -3.14 -15.50 -9.04
CA MET A 26 -1.97 -16.18 -8.45
C MET A 26 -1.36 -17.28 -9.35
N ASN A 27 -1.16 -17.03 -10.64
CA ASN A 27 -0.49 -18.00 -11.52
C ASN A 27 0.58 -17.32 -12.40
N SER A 28 1.85 -17.58 -12.05
CA SER A 28 3.05 -17.41 -12.89
C SER A 28 3.82 -16.07 -12.83
N GLY A 29 3.83 -15.44 -11.66
CA GLY A 29 4.68 -14.32 -11.27
C GLY A 29 4.16 -13.84 -9.92
N GLY A 30 5.00 -13.66 -8.91
CA GLY A 30 4.52 -13.12 -7.63
C GLY A 30 3.70 -11.86 -7.92
N ASP A 31 2.52 -11.72 -7.32
CA ASP A 31 1.69 -10.52 -7.50
C ASP A 31 2.44 -9.35 -6.88
N PHE A 32 3.36 -8.74 -7.64
CA PHE A 32 4.22 -7.66 -7.18
C PHE A 32 3.37 -6.48 -6.73
N ALA A 33 2.21 -6.26 -7.35
CA ALA A 33 1.26 -5.26 -6.91
C ALA A 33 0.63 -5.59 -5.53
N ALA A 34 0.44 -6.87 -5.19
CA ALA A 34 0.09 -7.26 -3.82
C ALA A 34 1.25 -6.99 -2.84
N ILE A 35 2.47 -7.38 -3.20
CA ILE A 35 3.67 -7.18 -2.36
C ILE A 35 3.96 -5.70 -2.13
N GLU A 36 3.86 -4.85 -3.15
CA GLU A 36 4.01 -3.40 -3.06
C GLU A 36 2.98 -2.76 -2.13
N ARG A 37 1.71 -3.19 -2.22
CA ARG A 37 0.65 -2.74 -1.32
C ARG A 37 0.90 -3.15 0.13
N GLU A 38 1.33 -4.40 0.34
CA GLU A 38 1.71 -4.89 1.66
C GLU A 38 2.90 -4.11 2.24
N ALA A 39 3.91 -3.83 1.41
CA ALA A 39 5.10 -3.07 1.80
C ALA A 39 4.75 -1.62 2.19
N LEU A 40 3.87 -0.97 1.42
CA LEU A 40 3.35 0.36 1.75
C LEU A 40 2.63 0.37 3.09
N ALA A 41 1.70 -0.56 3.30
CA ALA A 41 0.95 -0.64 4.54
C ALA A 41 1.86 -0.86 5.74
N PHE A 42 2.84 -1.77 5.62
CA PHE A 42 3.85 -2.02 6.64
C PHE A 42 4.65 -0.75 6.98
N TYR A 43 5.18 -0.07 5.96
CA TYR A 43 6.02 1.12 6.18
C TYR A 43 5.22 2.31 6.71
N GLN A 44 3.99 2.50 6.23
CA GLN A 44 3.11 3.57 6.68
C GLN A 44 2.63 3.39 8.13
N GLN A 45 2.39 2.14 8.56
CA GLN A 45 2.09 1.84 9.97
C GLN A 45 3.24 2.23 10.91
N ALA A 46 4.49 2.01 10.48
CA ALA A 46 5.67 2.42 11.24
C ALA A 46 5.94 3.94 11.17
N ASN A 47 5.46 4.62 10.13
CA ASN A 47 5.73 6.04 9.87
C ASN A 47 4.45 6.84 9.58
N PRO A 48 3.55 7.03 10.57
CA PRO A 48 2.21 7.61 10.38
C PRO A 48 2.19 9.11 9.98
N GLY A 49 3.35 9.74 9.77
CA GLY A 49 3.47 11.14 9.31
C GLY A 49 3.87 11.29 7.83
N LEU A 50 4.23 10.21 7.15
CA LEU A 50 4.67 10.25 5.76
C LEU A 50 3.47 10.24 4.81
N THR A 51 3.59 10.97 3.70
CA THR A 51 2.51 11.14 2.71
C THR A 51 3.07 10.95 1.30
N ASN A 52 2.23 10.65 0.30
CA ASN A 52 2.68 10.38 -1.07
C ASN A 52 3.76 9.29 -1.15
N LEU A 53 3.58 8.22 -0.38
CA LEU A 53 4.43 7.05 -0.41
C LEU A 53 4.15 6.21 -1.66
N SER A 54 5.20 5.65 -2.25
CA SER A 54 5.12 4.59 -3.26
C SER A 54 6.07 3.45 -2.91
N ALA A 55 5.71 2.25 -3.33
CA ALA A 55 6.55 1.06 -3.25
C ALA A 55 6.73 0.50 -4.66
N GLU A 56 7.91 0.02 -4.99
CA GLU A 56 8.21 -0.62 -6.26
C GLU A 56 9.10 -1.84 -6.02
N VAL A 57 8.75 -2.99 -6.59
CA VAL A 57 9.66 -4.14 -6.64
C VAL A 57 10.80 -3.84 -7.61
N ILE A 58 12.03 -3.82 -7.09
CA ILE A 58 13.25 -3.48 -7.86
C ILE A 58 14.15 -4.70 -8.13
N ASP A 59 13.98 -5.78 -7.38
CA ASP A 59 14.66 -7.07 -7.60
C ASP A 59 13.70 -8.21 -7.23
N TYR A 60 13.74 -9.30 -8.00
CA TYR A 60 12.94 -10.51 -7.81
C TYR A 60 13.75 -11.79 -8.07
N GLY A 61 15.08 -11.71 -8.02
CA GLY A 61 15.99 -12.84 -8.20
C GLY A 61 15.97 -13.81 -7.02
N CYS A 62 17.02 -13.80 -6.20
CA CYS A 62 17.11 -14.68 -5.02
C CYS A 62 16.19 -14.23 -3.87
N HIS A 63 15.90 -12.93 -3.81
CA HIS A 63 14.99 -12.31 -2.85
C HIS A 63 14.19 -11.23 -3.57
N ILE A 64 12.98 -10.97 -3.09
CA ILE A 64 12.20 -9.84 -3.58
C ILE A 64 12.59 -8.61 -2.78
N GLU A 65 13.02 -7.57 -3.48
CA GLU A 65 13.39 -6.29 -2.91
C GLU A 65 12.44 -5.19 -3.38
N ILE A 66 12.02 -4.37 -2.44
CA ILE A 66 11.06 -3.29 -2.63
C ILE A 66 11.71 -1.98 -2.24
N GLU A 67 11.67 -0.99 -3.11
CA GLU A 67 12.08 0.37 -2.81
C GLU A 67 10.88 1.19 -2.35
N ILE A 68 10.97 1.83 -1.18
CA ILE A 68 9.97 2.77 -0.69
C ILE A 68 10.44 4.19 -1.01
N ARG A 69 9.56 4.99 -1.61
CA ARG A 69 9.81 6.39 -1.94
C ARG A 69 8.74 7.29 -1.33
N GLU A 70 9.11 8.52 -0.99
CA GLU A 70 8.19 9.60 -0.66
C GLU A 70 8.46 10.77 -1.61
N ASN A 71 7.41 11.26 -2.27
CA ASN A 71 7.54 12.34 -3.27
C ASN A 71 8.61 12.04 -4.35
N GLY A 72 8.77 10.76 -4.71
CA GLY A 72 9.77 10.30 -5.68
C GLY A 72 11.20 10.16 -5.13
N GLN A 73 11.47 10.55 -3.89
CA GLN A 73 12.77 10.32 -3.25
C GLN A 73 12.79 8.99 -2.50
N ARG A 74 13.84 8.20 -2.71
CA ARG A 74 14.05 6.95 -1.99
C ARG A 74 14.22 7.20 -0.50
N LEU A 75 13.40 6.53 0.31
CA LEU A 75 13.51 6.52 1.77
C LEU A 75 14.26 5.30 2.28
N THR A 76 13.93 4.11 1.76
CA THR A 76 14.50 2.83 2.21
C THR A 76 14.31 1.72 1.19
N ARG A 77 14.98 0.59 1.40
CA ARG A 77 14.74 -0.69 0.72
C ARG A 77 14.27 -1.74 1.73
N LEU A 78 13.27 -2.50 1.35
CA LEU A 78 12.69 -3.60 2.11
C LEU A 78 12.90 -4.92 1.37
N GLY A 79 13.29 -5.97 2.08
CA GLY A 79 13.23 -7.34 1.60
C GLY A 79 11.91 -7.99 1.99
N TRP A 80 11.30 -8.74 1.08
CA TRP A 80 10.11 -9.54 1.37
C TRP A 80 10.52 -10.95 1.82
N ALA A 81 10.01 -11.35 2.99
CA ALA A 81 10.24 -12.67 3.57
C ALA A 81 9.06 -13.64 3.33
N GLY A 82 8.02 -13.20 2.61
CA GLY A 82 6.76 -13.94 2.44
C GLY A 82 5.72 -13.61 3.51
N GLN A 83 4.43 -13.89 3.20
CA GLN A 83 3.30 -13.77 4.13
C GLN A 83 3.17 -12.37 4.78
N GLY A 84 3.36 -11.30 4.01
CA GLY A 84 3.29 -9.92 4.52
C GLY A 84 4.41 -9.52 5.48
N ARG A 85 5.50 -10.30 5.56
CA ARG A 85 6.66 -9.99 6.41
C ARG A 85 7.74 -9.29 5.60
N PHE A 86 8.26 -8.20 6.16
CA PHE A 86 9.30 -7.37 5.57
C PHE A 86 10.47 -7.16 6.53
N TYR A 87 11.66 -6.92 5.98
CA TYR A 87 12.86 -6.53 6.72
C TYR A 87 13.60 -5.41 5.99
N GLU A 88 14.28 -4.53 6.73
CA GLU A 88 15.03 -3.43 6.11
C GLU A 88 16.36 -3.93 5.54
N LEU A 89 16.70 -3.49 4.33
CA LEU A 89 17.95 -3.79 3.64
C LEU A 89 18.99 -2.65 3.74
N GLY A 90 18.59 -1.49 4.28
CA GLY A 90 19.42 -0.30 4.41
C GLY A 90 18.86 0.91 3.66
N ARG A 91 19.45 2.09 3.94
CA ARG A 91 19.11 3.39 3.33
C ARG A 91 20.08 3.77 2.21
#